data_AF-A0A3D4FHL0-F1
#
_entry.id   AF-A0A3D4FHL0-F1
#
_cell.length_a   1.000
_cell.length_b   1.000
_cell.length_c   1.000
_cell.angle_alpha   90.00
_cell.angle_beta   90.00
_cell.angle_gamma   90.00
#
_symmetry.space_group_name_H-M   'P 1'
#
loop_
_entity.id
_entity.type
_entity.pdbx_description
1 polymer ?
#
loop_
_entity_poly.entity_id
_entity_poly.type
_entity_poly.pdbx_seq_one_letter_code
_entity_poly.pdbx_strand_id
1 'polypeptide(L)' 'NNEITIENHKGIILFEKEMVKVKSSIAVITILGGNFEIIFVGGSTIVLTGKFKSIEYGENE' A
#
# COMPACT_ATOMS: atom_id res chain seq x y z
N ASN A 1 8.10 -14.18 3.90
CA ASN A 1 7.77 -13.15 2.89
C ASN A 1 6.33 -12.78 3.09
N ASN A 2 6.09 -11.54 3.52
CA ASN A 2 4.74 -11.06 3.76
C ASN A 2 4.31 -10.30 2.52
N GLU A 3 3.19 -10.72 1.93
CA GLU A 3 2.57 -10.04 0.79
C GLU A 3 1.26 -9.41 1.26
N ILE A 4 0.94 -8.25 0.69
CA ILE A 4 -0.36 -7.60 0.83
C ILE A 4 -0.94 -7.39 -0.55
N THR A 5 -2.21 -7.78 -0.71
CA THR A 5 -3.00 -7.48 -1.92
C THR A 5 -3.99 -6.39 -1.59
N ILE A 6 -4.03 -5.35 -2.41
CA ILE A 6 -4.89 -4.17 -2.25
C ILE A 6 -5.80 -4.10 -3.47
N GLU A 7 -7.07 -4.38 -3.26
CA GLU A 7 -8.12 -4.33 -4.27
C GLU A 7 -8.85 -2.98 -4.28
N ASN A 8 -9.47 -2.65 -5.42
CA ASN A 8 -10.23 -1.42 -5.65
C ASN A 8 -9.46 -0.14 -5.28
N HIS A 9 -8.15 -0.12 -5.55
CA HIS A 9 -7.32 1.07 -5.39
C HIS A 9 -7.57 2.09 -6.50
N LYS A 10 -7.29 3.35 -6.20
CA LYS A 10 -7.20 4.48 -7.14
C LYS A 10 -5.74 4.86 -7.46
N GLY A 11 -4.79 4.08 -6.95
CA GLY A 11 -3.36 4.20 -7.26
C GLY A 11 -2.50 4.37 -6.01
N ILE A 12 -1.18 4.29 -6.22
CA ILE A 12 -0.18 4.58 -5.18
C ILE A 12 0.00 6.10 -5.11
N ILE A 13 -0.15 6.68 -3.91
CA ILE A 13 0.06 8.11 -3.63
C ILE A 13 1.52 8.37 -3.29
N LEU A 14 2.15 7.45 -2.54
CA LEU A 14 3.52 7.58 -2.05
C LEU A 14 4.19 6.21 -2.01
N PHE A 15 5.45 6.13 -2.44
CA PHE A 15 6.26 4.93 -2.33
C PHE A 15 7.67 5.31 -1.87
N GLU A 16 7.93 5.14 -0.58
CA GLU A 16 9.17 5.53 0.10
C GLU A 16 9.78 4.33 0.82
N LYS A 17 11.05 4.48 1.23
CA LYS A 17 11.82 3.41 1.88
C LYS A 17 11.10 2.80 3.09
N GLU A 18 10.44 3.64 3.90
CA GLU A 18 9.83 3.24 5.16
C GLU A 18 8.28 3.33 5.16
N MET A 19 7.68 3.73 4.03
CA MET A 19 6.24 3.95 3.93
C MET A 19 5.70 3.82 2.50
N VAL A 20 4.55 3.17 2.34
CA VAL A 20 3.74 3.19 1.11
C VAL A 20 2.35 3.74 1.44
N LYS A 21 1.84 4.68 0.64
CA LYS A 21 0.45 5.14 0.71
C LYS A 21 -0.30 4.76 -0.55
N VAL A 22 -1.44 4.11 -0.39
CA VAL A 22 -2.32 3.72 -1.50
C VAL A 22 -3.66 4.40 -1.32
N LYS A 23 -4.15 5.08 -2.36
CA LYS A 23 -5.52 5.60 -2.36
C LYS A 23 -6.45 4.42 -2.60
N SER A 24 -7.26 4.06 -1.62
CA SER A 24 -8.39 3.16 -1.86
C SER A 24 -9.59 3.96 -2.36
N SER A 25 -10.67 3.27 -2.70
CA SER A 25 -11.90 3.94 -3.12
C SER A 25 -12.53 4.81 -2.03
N ILE A 26 -12.26 4.52 -0.74
CA ILE A 26 -12.91 5.12 0.43
C ILE A 26 -11.96 5.86 1.40
N ALA A 27 -10.66 5.53 1.43
CA ALA A 27 -9.69 6.20 2.30
C ALA A 27 -8.25 6.08 1.78
N VAL A 28 -7.27 6.61 2.51
CA VAL A 28 -5.85 6.32 2.27
C VAL A 28 -5.45 5.15 3.16
N ILE A 29 -4.80 4.16 2.56
CA ILE A 29 -4.15 3.06 3.26
C ILE A 29 -2.68 3.44 3.40
N THR A 30 -2.18 3.54 4.63
CA THR A 30 -0.77 3.79 4.92
C THR A 30 -0.14 2.49 5.41
N ILE A 31 0.92 2.05 4.74
CA ILE A 31 1.67 0.84 5.06
C ILE A 31 3.04 1.30 5.55
N LEU A 32 3.30 1.14 6.83
CA LEU A 32 4.60 1.44 7.44
C LEU A 32 5.43 0.16 7.51
N GLY A 33 6.73 0.28 7.29
CA GLY A 33 7.56 -0.90 7.13
C GLY A 33 8.85 -0.59 6.40
N GLY A 34 9.34 -1.53 5.59
CA GLY A 34 10.45 -1.27 4.69
C GLY A 34 10.76 -2.45 3.79
N ASN A 35 11.78 -2.27 2.93
CA ASN A 35 12.12 -3.23 1.87
C ASN A 35 10.90 -3.57 1.00
N PHE A 36 10.15 -2.53 0.60
CA PHE A 36 8.96 -2.67 -0.22
C PHE A 36 9.31 -3.00 -1.68
N GLU A 37 8.56 -3.91 -2.27
CA GLU A 37 8.65 -4.25 -3.69
C GLU A 37 7.24 -4.47 -4.24
N ILE A 38 6.96 -3.83 -5.38
CA ILE A 38 5.69 -4.01 -6.10
C ILE A 38 5.83 -5.26 -6.95
N ILE A 39 5.05 -6.29 -6.63
CA ILE A 39 5.01 -7.54 -7.39
C ILE A 39 4.09 -7.39 -8.60
N PHE A 40 2.97 -6.67 -8.44
CA PHE A 40 1.96 -6.54 -9.49
C PHE A 40 1.18 -5.23 -9.35
N VAL A 41 0.86 -4.62 -10.49
CA VAL A 41 -0.13 -3.53 -10.62
C VAL A 41 -1.05 -3.86 -11.79
N GLY A 42 -2.30 -4.18 -11.47
CA GLY A 42 -3.41 -4.30 -12.39
C GLY A 42 -4.38 -3.14 -12.24
N GLY A 43 -5.42 -3.08 -13.08
CA GLY A 43 -6.34 -1.94 -13.12
C GLY A 43 -7.01 -1.60 -11.78
N SER A 44 -7.30 -2.61 -10.96
CA SER A 44 -7.92 -2.46 -9.63
C SER A 44 -7.12 -3.11 -8.50
N THR A 45 -5.96 -3.71 -8.79
CA THR A 45 -5.25 -4.60 -7.86
C THR A 45 -3.79 -4.21 -7.78
N ILE A 46 -3.26 -4.01 -6.57
CA ILE A 46 -1.83 -3.89 -6.29
C ILE A 46 -1.41 -5.06 -5.40
N VAL A 47 -0.32 -5.73 -5.75
CA VAL A 47 0.34 -6.70 -4.87
C VAL A 47 1.70 -6.14 -4.47
N LEU A 48 1.93 -6.02 -3.17
CA LEU A 48 3.12 -5.47 -2.57
C LEU A 48 3.73 -6.51 -1.60
N THR A 49 5.05 -6.65 -1.62
CA THR A 49 5.79 -7.40 -0.61
C THR A 49 6.69 -6.48 0.19
N GLY A 50 7.07 -6.90 1.39
CA GLY A 50 8.04 -6.20 2.21
C GLY A 50 8.01 -6.64 3.67
N LYS A 51 8.67 -5.84 4.53
CA LYS A 51 8.58 -5.96 5.98
C LYS A 51 7.51 -5.00 6.47
N PHE A 52 6.36 -5.51 6.86
CA PHE A 52 5.27 -4.68 7.38
C PHE A 52 5.40 -4.48 8.89
N LYS A 53 5.37 -3.22 9.33
CA LYS A 53 5.33 -2.82 10.73
C LYS A 53 3.90 -2.51 11.18
N SER A 54 3.15 -1.74 10.38
CA SER A 54 1.74 -1.45 10.61
C SER A 54 1.03 -1.17 9.29
N ILE A 55 -0.28 -1.36 9.29
CA ILE A 55 -1.19 -0.96 8.21
C ILE A 55 -2.27 -0.11 8.87
N GLU A 56 -2.38 1.14 8.42
CA GLU A 56 -3.27 2.14 8.97
C GLU A 56 -4.32 2.54 7.92
N TYR A 57 -5.57 2.60 8.35
CA TYR A 57 -6.71 2.98 7.54
C TYR A 57 -7.37 4.20 8.19
N GLY A 58 -7.46 5.31 7.47
CA GLY A 58 -8.09 6.52 7.99
C GLY A 58 -7.84 7.73 7.11
N GLU A 59 -8.57 8.81 7.39
CA GLU A 59 -8.37 10.11 6.75
C GLU A 59 -7.19 10.81 7.44
N ASN A 60 -6.12 11.05 6.69
CA ASN A 60 -5.27 12.20 6.99
C ASN A 60 -5.97 13.39 6.32
N GLU A 61 -6.90 14.02 7.02
CA GLU A 61 -7.12 15.46 6.84
C GLU A 61 -5.88 16.22 7.34
#